data_AF-A0A3D2EY03-F1
#
_entry.id   AF-A0A3D2EY03-F1
#
_cell.length_a   1.000
_cell.length_b   1.000
_cell.length_c   1.000
_cell.angle_alpha   90.00
_cell.angle_beta   90.00
_cell.angle_gamma   90.00
#
_symmetry.space_group_name_H-M   'P 1'
#
loop_
_entity.id
_entity.type
_entity.pdbx_description
1 polymer ?
#
loop_
_entity_poly.entity_id
_entity_poly.type
_entity_poly.pdbx_seq_one_letter_code
_entity_poly.pdbx_strand_id
1 'polypeptide(L)'
;MPRDYYDILGVPRDASVSDIKKAYRKLSKELHPDKNKDDKEAEQKFQEVNEAYEVLSDDKKRKQYDTFGSAGVGGAGGAGGFDFSGFQNMGGLGDIFEGFFGGNRGGGRTQRSERGRDREVRLTIEFDEAVKGTQKTIALETFISCNECEGKGTEKGSEMIMCSDCGGTGQQTKTAQSFFGVIQQNFVCSSCSGAGRVPDKKCSACSGEGRIQKKETVTLDIPPGIHDGQTLRLAGKGEAGRHGAQSGDLYLLIAIRPDPRFERDGDDIRTHSVLSVLDAILGTQVKVKTVHGDTELKIPAGTQPNQIFRVKGKGMPVLGSSKHGDHYVTIGVEIPSKLSREEKKLMEEWKKTINS
;
A
#
# COMPACT_ATOMS: atom_id res chain seq x y z
N MET A 1 2.39 21.02 36.98
CA MET A 1 2.80 22.19 36.17
C MET A 1 3.66 21.66 35.04
N PRO A 2 3.48 22.12 33.78
CA PRO A 2 4.36 21.72 32.69
C PRO A 2 5.81 22.12 33.06
N ARG A 3 6.76 21.19 32.94
CA ARG A 3 8.18 21.46 33.19
C ARG A 3 8.72 22.39 32.10
N ASP A 4 9.61 23.30 32.48
CA ASP A 4 10.27 24.20 31.53
C ASP A 4 11.16 23.37 30.57
N TYR A 5 11.13 23.65 29.26
CA TYR A 5 11.94 22.95 28.27
C TYR A 5 13.44 23.18 28.49
N TYR A 6 13.84 24.32 29.07
CA TYR A 6 15.22 24.56 29.47
C TYR A 6 15.65 23.64 30.62
N ASP A 7 14.75 23.42 31.59
CA ASP A 7 14.98 22.49 32.70
C ASP A 7 15.01 21.03 32.22
N ILE A 8 14.15 20.65 31.26
CA ILE A 8 14.11 19.31 30.65
C ILE A 8 15.44 18.99 29.94
N LEU A 9 16.00 19.96 29.22
CA LEU A 9 17.31 19.79 28.57
C LEU A 9 18.49 20.03 29.52
N GLY A 10 18.26 20.52 30.74
CA GLY A 10 19.29 20.83 31.72
C GLY A 10 20.22 21.97 31.28
N VAL A 11 19.70 22.96 30.56
CA VAL A 11 20.45 24.11 30.05
C VAL A 11 19.87 25.42 30.57
N PRO A 12 20.67 26.48 30.76
CA PRO A 12 20.14 27.77 31.17
C PRO A 12 19.33 28.43 30.04
N ARG A 13 18.43 29.35 30.38
CA ARG A 13 17.55 30.01 29.40
C ARG A 13 18.28 30.83 28.33
N ASP A 14 19.49 31.30 28.63
CA ASP A 14 20.38 32.03 27.72
C ASP A 14 21.29 31.11 26.88
N ALA A 15 21.13 29.78 26.98
CA ALA A 15 21.94 28.81 26.26
C ALA A 15 21.93 29.05 24.74
N SER A 16 23.09 28.88 24.09
CA SER A 16 23.17 28.96 22.64
C SER A 16 22.50 27.74 21.99
N VAL A 17 22.07 27.86 20.72
CA VAL A 17 21.55 26.71 19.95
C VAL A 17 22.55 25.55 19.91
N SER A 18 23.85 25.87 19.95
CA SER A 18 24.91 24.87 19.98
C SER A 18 24.94 24.08 21.30
N ASP A 19 24.61 24.73 22.43
CA ASP A 19 24.57 24.10 23.75
C ASP A 19 23.31 23.27 23.92
N ILE A 20 22.17 23.76 23.43
CA ILE A 20 20.90 23.00 23.33
C ILE A 20 21.10 21.70 22.54
N LYS A 21 21.79 21.77 21.40
CA LYS A 21 22.09 20.59 20.56
C LYS A 21 23.04 19.60 21.24
N LYS A 22 24.00 20.08 22.02
CA LYS A 22 24.90 19.22 22.80
C LYS A 22 24.16 18.51 23.93
N ALA A 23 23.32 19.24 24.65
CA ALA A 23 22.50 18.70 25.74
C ALA A 23 21.53 17.62 25.23
N TYR A 24 20.82 17.91 24.13
CA TYR A 24 19.95 16.94 23.44
C TYR A 24 20.71 15.67 23.08
N ARG A 25 21.86 15.78 22.38
CA ARG A 25 22.64 14.59 21.98
C ARG A 25 23.10 13.73 23.16
N LYS A 26 23.40 14.35 24.31
CA LYS A 26 23.77 13.64 25.53
C LYS A 26 22.56 12.87 26.08
N LEU A 27 21.44 13.57 26.29
CA LEU A 27 20.21 12.99 26.84
C LEU A 27 19.59 11.93 25.92
N SER A 28 19.56 12.15 24.61
CA SER A 28 19.05 11.16 23.64
C SER A 28 19.87 9.87 23.62
N LYS A 29 21.18 9.94 23.89
CA LYS A 29 22.04 8.74 23.98
C LYS A 29 21.90 8.01 25.31
N GLU A 30 21.60 8.74 26.38
CA GLU A 30 21.35 8.19 27.71
C GLU A 30 19.96 7.54 27.81
N LEU A 31 18.95 8.17 27.20
CA LEU A 31 17.54 7.76 27.25
C LEU A 31 17.08 6.93 26.03
N HIS A 32 18.00 6.53 25.15
CA HIS A 32 17.66 5.81 23.92
C HIS A 32 16.92 4.48 24.20
N PRO A 33 15.83 4.16 23.48
CA PRO A 33 15.07 2.93 23.69
C PRO A 33 15.91 1.64 23.61
N ASP A 34 16.91 1.61 22.73
CA ASP A 34 17.80 0.44 22.61
C ASP A 34 18.66 0.18 23.86
N LYS A 35 18.97 1.22 24.65
CA LYS A 35 19.76 1.10 25.88
C LYS A 35 18.89 0.87 27.12
N ASN A 36 17.67 1.41 27.13
CA ASN A 36 16.74 1.30 28.25
C ASN A 36 15.50 0.52 27.83
N LYS A 37 15.71 -0.74 27.42
CA LYS A 37 14.62 -1.64 27.04
C LYS A 37 13.75 -1.87 28.28
N ASP A 38 12.44 -1.65 28.13
CA ASP A 38 11.39 -1.82 29.14
C ASP A 38 11.33 -0.77 30.29
N ASP A 39 12.07 0.33 30.19
CA ASP A 39 11.96 1.45 31.16
C ASP A 39 10.98 2.54 30.65
N LYS A 40 9.75 2.49 31.18
CA LYS A 40 8.69 3.46 30.84
C LYS A 40 9.02 4.88 31.28
N GLU A 41 9.84 5.09 32.30
CA GLU A 41 10.25 6.44 32.70
C GLU A 41 11.30 7.00 31.74
N ALA A 42 12.21 6.15 31.24
CA ALA A 42 13.19 6.56 30.23
C ALA A 42 12.51 6.94 28.91
N GLU A 43 11.46 6.21 28.52
CA GLU A 43 10.65 6.51 27.34
C GLU A 43 9.92 7.85 27.47
N GLN A 44 9.26 8.12 28.61
CA GLN A 44 8.60 9.41 28.87
C GLN A 44 9.59 10.58 28.87
N LYS A 45 10.74 10.42 29.53
CA LYS A 45 11.80 11.44 29.53
C LYS A 45 12.38 11.65 28.12
N PHE A 46 12.50 10.59 27.32
CA PHE A 46 12.96 10.71 25.93
C PHE A 46 11.98 11.51 25.08
N GLN A 47 10.67 11.31 25.27
CA GLN A 47 9.63 12.09 24.61
C GLN A 47 9.69 13.57 25.03
N GLU A 48 9.78 13.87 26.33
CA GLU A 48 9.92 15.24 26.85
C GLU A 48 11.17 15.95 26.27
N VAL A 49 12.31 15.25 26.19
CA VAL A 49 13.56 15.78 25.63
C VAL A 49 13.47 16.07 24.13
N ASN A 50 12.76 15.23 23.37
CA ASN A 50 12.54 15.46 21.94
C ASN A 50 11.65 16.69 21.70
N GLU A 51 10.57 16.83 22.47
CA GLU A 51 9.68 17.98 22.40
C GLU A 51 10.41 19.29 22.74
N ALA A 52 11.18 19.28 23.84
CA ALA A 52 11.98 20.43 24.26
C ALA A 52 13.01 20.84 23.18
N TYR A 53 13.67 19.87 22.55
CA TYR A 53 14.63 20.14 21.48
C TYR A 53 13.95 20.68 20.21
N GLU A 54 12.78 20.19 19.83
CA GLU A 54 12.06 20.69 18.65
C GLU A 54 11.70 22.17 18.78
N VAL A 55 11.28 22.57 19.98
CA VAL A 55 10.91 23.96 20.27
C VAL A 55 12.14 24.84 20.42
N LEU A 56 13.17 24.40 21.16
CA LEU A 56 14.33 25.23 21.48
C LEU A 56 15.42 25.26 20.39
N SER A 57 15.42 24.31 19.45
CA SER A 57 16.41 24.28 18.35
C SER A 57 16.07 25.19 17.17
N ASP A 58 14.81 25.63 17.05
CA ASP A 58 14.36 26.58 16.04
C ASP A 58 14.20 27.98 16.65
N ASP A 59 14.89 28.98 16.10
CA ASP A 59 14.90 30.35 16.60
C ASP A 59 13.50 31.00 16.66
N LYS A 60 12.57 30.62 15.79
CA LYS A 60 11.20 31.16 15.78
C LYS A 60 10.35 30.49 16.85
N LYS A 61 10.41 29.15 16.95
CA LYS A 61 9.68 28.39 17.98
C LYS A 61 10.16 28.74 19.39
N ARG A 62 11.48 28.89 19.57
CA ARG A 62 12.09 29.34 20.83
C ARG A 62 11.59 30.71 21.25
N LYS A 63 11.58 31.69 20.33
CA LYS A 63 11.04 33.03 20.63
C LYS A 63 9.58 33.02 21.04
N GLN A 64 8.76 32.19 20.38
CA GLN A 64 7.35 32.04 20.74
C GLN A 64 7.19 31.41 22.13
N TYR A 65 7.97 30.38 22.43
CA TYR A 65 8.03 29.75 23.74
C TYR A 65 8.50 30.73 24.84
N ASP A 66 9.56 31.49 24.59
CA ASP A 66 10.09 32.48 25.54
C ASP A 66 9.09 33.62 25.81
N THR A 67 8.24 33.95 24.83
CA THR A 67 7.26 35.05 24.94
C THR A 67 5.96 34.62 25.61
N PHE A 68 5.49 33.40 25.36
CA PHE A 68 4.13 32.96 25.73
C PHE A 68 4.09 31.68 26.58
N GLY A 69 5.25 31.09 26.90
CA GLY A 69 5.37 29.81 27.61
C GLY A 69 4.86 28.62 26.79
N SER A 70 4.75 27.45 27.43
CA SER A 70 4.25 26.22 26.81
C SER A 70 2.81 26.30 26.28
N ALA A 71 2.03 27.29 26.73
CA ALA A 71 0.67 27.54 26.24
C ALA A 71 0.61 28.31 24.91
N GLY A 72 1.69 29.02 24.52
CA GLY A 72 1.73 29.80 23.28
C GLY A 72 2.24 29.06 22.04
N VAL A 73 2.81 27.87 22.23
CA VAL A 73 3.25 26.99 21.12
C VAL A 73 2.08 26.14 20.59
N GLY A 74 0.97 26.06 21.35
CA GLY A 74 -0.24 25.29 21.00
C GLY A 74 -1.49 26.11 20.64
N GLY A 75 -1.44 27.44 20.59
CA GLY A 75 -2.65 28.22 20.34
C GLY A 75 -2.44 29.71 20.12
N ALA A 76 -2.35 30.14 18.86
CA ALA A 76 -2.85 31.42 18.38
C ALA A 76 -2.72 31.47 16.85
N GLY A 77 -3.85 31.43 16.16
CA GLY A 77 -3.90 31.68 14.73
C GLY A 77 -3.44 33.11 14.41
N GLY A 78 -2.38 33.22 13.61
CA GLY A 78 -1.92 34.47 13.03
C GLY A 78 -1.03 34.17 11.83
N ALA A 79 -1.40 34.70 10.66
CA ALA A 79 -0.71 34.68 9.37
C ALA A 79 0.71 34.08 9.32
N GLY A 80 0.81 32.84 8.84
CA GLY A 80 2.09 32.19 8.53
C GLY A 80 1.95 30.67 8.64
N GLY A 81 1.83 29.98 7.51
CA GLY A 81 1.69 28.53 7.47
C GLY A 81 2.90 27.83 8.07
N PHE A 82 2.65 26.89 8.99
CA PHE A 82 3.62 25.91 9.46
C PHE A 82 3.07 24.51 9.17
N ASP A 83 3.92 23.73 8.51
CA ASP A 83 3.65 22.38 8.05
C ASP A 83 4.01 21.36 9.14
N PHE A 84 3.03 20.62 9.62
CA PHE A 84 3.18 19.50 10.57
C PHE A 84 3.26 18.15 9.84
N SER A 85 3.59 18.13 8.54
CA SER A 85 3.74 16.90 7.74
C SER A 85 4.79 15.91 8.27
N GLY A 86 5.71 16.35 9.14
CA GLY A 86 6.78 15.49 9.69
C GLY A 86 6.33 14.47 10.75
N PHE A 87 5.12 14.59 11.31
CA PHE A 87 4.65 13.73 12.41
C PHE A 87 3.60 12.69 12.00
N GLN A 88 3.39 12.47 10.71
CA GLN A 88 2.42 11.49 10.19
C GLN A 88 2.81 10.01 10.44
N ASN A 89 3.98 9.74 11.06
CA ASN A 89 4.56 8.40 11.15
C ASN A 89 4.80 7.85 12.57
N MET A 90 4.29 8.48 13.63
CA MET A 90 4.21 7.85 14.96
C MET A 90 2.75 7.74 15.39
N GLY A 91 2.22 6.52 15.27
CA GLY A 91 0.81 6.20 15.48
C GLY A 91 0.27 6.59 16.86
N GLY A 92 -0.99 7.00 16.87
CA GLY A 92 -1.84 7.05 18.07
C GLY A 92 -2.39 8.42 18.44
N LEU A 93 -1.91 9.52 17.88
CA LEU A 93 -2.35 10.89 18.26
C LEU A 93 -2.99 11.71 17.13
N GLY A 94 -2.99 11.21 15.88
CA GLY A 94 -3.59 11.91 14.73
C GLY A 94 -5.13 11.95 14.77
N ASP A 95 -5.78 10.82 15.07
CA ASP A 95 -7.23 10.68 14.90
C ASP A 95 -8.07 11.44 15.95
N ILE A 96 -7.54 11.63 17.16
CA ILE A 96 -8.27 12.29 18.25
C ILE A 96 -8.14 13.82 18.14
N PHE A 97 -7.03 14.33 17.59
CA PHE A 97 -6.84 15.77 17.36
C PHE A 97 -7.53 16.25 16.08
N GLU A 98 -7.66 15.37 15.07
CA GLU A 98 -8.37 15.66 13.81
C GLU A 98 -9.90 15.80 14.01
N GLY A 99 -10.47 15.07 14.97
CA GLY A 99 -11.90 15.15 15.31
C GLY A 99 -12.32 16.39 16.12
N PHE A 100 -11.39 17.02 16.85
CA PHE A 100 -11.72 18.10 17.80
C PHE A 100 -11.26 19.50 17.33
N PHE A 101 -10.18 19.60 16.56
CA PHE A 101 -9.62 20.89 16.10
C PHE A 101 -9.87 21.22 14.62
N GLY A 102 -10.70 20.43 13.94
CA GLY A 102 -11.07 20.61 12.53
C GLY A 102 -12.21 21.62 12.25
N GLY A 103 -12.69 22.34 13.25
CA GLY A 103 -13.77 23.33 13.11
C GLY A 103 -13.24 24.73 12.79
N ASN A 104 -13.68 25.30 11.67
CA ASN A 104 -13.50 26.71 11.26
C ASN A 104 -12.16 27.13 10.64
N ARG A 105 -11.89 26.64 9.43
CA ARG A 105 -11.19 27.45 8.41
C ARG A 105 -11.93 27.33 7.08
N GLY A 106 -12.83 28.28 6.83
CA GLY A 106 -13.50 28.44 5.54
C GLY A 106 -12.50 28.84 4.46
N GLY A 107 -12.62 28.20 3.29
CA GLY A 107 -11.91 28.53 2.06
C GLY A 107 -11.13 27.36 1.47
N GLY A 108 -11.80 26.50 0.68
CA GLY A 108 -11.11 25.66 -0.32
C GLY A 108 -11.24 24.13 -0.21
N ARG A 109 -12.10 23.58 0.65
CA ARG A 109 -12.28 22.11 0.76
C ARG A 109 -13.47 21.51 -0.02
N THR A 110 -14.12 22.27 -0.90
CA THR A 110 -15.30 21.78 -1.65
C THR A 110 -14.96 20.93 -2.87
N GLN A 111 -13.70 20.87 -3.32
CA GLN A 111 -13.36 20.16 -4.57
C GLN A 111 -13.13 18.64 -4.44
N ARG A 112 -13.06 18.09 -3.21
CA ARG A 112 -12.82 16.65 -3.01
C ARG A 112 -14.07 15.79 -3.13
N SER A 113 -15.27 16.36 -3.01
CA SER A 113 -16.52 15.59 -2.94
C SER A 113 -17.11 15.19 -4.29
N GLU A 114 -16.62 15.75 -5.41
CA GLU A 114 -17.17 15.43 -6.72
C GLU A 114 -16.34 14.41 -7.51
N ARG A 115 -15.06 14.21 -7.16
CA ARG A 115 -14.24 13.17 -7.79
C ARG A 115 -14.91 11.81 -7.58
N GLY A 116 -14.88 11.01 -8.62
CA GLY A 116 -15.33 9.63 -8.54
C GLY A 116 -14.50 8.83 -7.55
N ARG A 117 -15.11 7.80 -6.96
CA ARG A 117 -14.44 6.96 -5.97
C ARG A 117 -13.47 6.02 -6.65
N ASP A 118 -12.35 5.81 -5.98
CA ASP A 118 -11.44 4.74 -6.36
C ASP A 118 -12.12 3.38 -6.10
N ARG A 119 -11.80 2.39 -6.92
CA ARG A 119 -12.32 1.02 -6.81
C ARG A 119 -11.16 0.06 -6.66
N GLU A 120 -11.33 -0.93 -5.80
CA GLU A 120 -10.39 -2.04 -5.65
C GLU A 120 -11.08 -3.34 -6.05
N VAL A 121 -10.42 -4.13 -6.89
CA VAL A 121 -10.92 -5.41 -7.37
C VAL A 121 -9.81 -6.44 -7.27
N ARG A 122 -10.13 -7.61 -6.72
CA ARG A 122 -9.22 -8.75 -6.72
C ARG A 122 -9.35 -9.51 -8.04
N LEU A 123 -8.24 -9.65 -8.76
CA LEU A 123 -8.18 -10.42 -10.00
C LEU A 123 -7.33 -11.65 -9.79
N THR A 124 -7.95 -12.82 -9.90
CA THR A 124 -7.25 -14.11 -9.82
C THR A 124 -6.77 -14.53 -11.20
N ILE A 125 -5.48 -14.86 -11.33
CA ILE A 125 -4.86 -15.40 -12.54
C ILE A 125 -4.23 -16.76 -12.28
N GLU A 126 -4.06 -17.56 -13.33
CA GLU A 126 -3.31 -18.82 -13.21
C GLU A 126 -1.81 -18.57 -13.13
N PHE A 127 -1.07 -19.53 -12.55
CA PHE A 127 0.39 -19.48 -12.51
C PHE A 127 1.04 -19.33 -13.88
N ASP A 128 0.56 -20.06 -14.90
CA ASP A 128 1.08 -19.98 -16.28
C ASP A 128 0.83 -18.61 -16.92
N GLU A 129 -0.27 -17.93 -16.54
CA GLU A 129 -0.56 -16.56 -16.98
C GLU A 129 0.42 -15.56 -16.37
N ALA A 130 0.85 -15.77 -15.13
CA ALA A 130 1.90 -14.97 -14.50
C ALA A 130 3.28 -15.19 -15.16
N VAL A 131 3.54 -16.38 -15.70
CA VAL A 131 4.79 -16.68 -16.43
C VAL A 131 4.81 -15.99 -17.78
N LYS A 132 3.73 -16.08 -18.56
CA LYS A 132 3.71 -15.59 -19.95
C LYS A 132 3.28 -14.13 -20.09
N GLY A 133 2.59 -13.60 -19.09
CA GLY A 133 1.77 -12.41 -19.25
C GLY A 133 0.49 -12.74 -19.99
N THR A 134 -0.55 -11.94 -19.77
CA THR A 134 -1.85 -12.18 -20.39
C THR A 134 -2.65 -10.89 -20.49
N GLN A 135 -3.54 -10.82 -21.47
CA GLN A 135 -4.55 -9.78 -21.52
C GLN A 135 -5.84 -10.31 -20.89
N LYS A 136 -6.36 -9.59 -19.88
CA LYS A 136 -7.61 -9.94 -19.20
C LYS A 136 -8.63 -8.85 -19.39
N THR A 137 -9.88 -9.29 -19.51
CA THR A 137 -11.03 -8.42 -19.61
C THR A 137 -11.92 -8.66 -18.40
N ILE A 138 -12.17 -7.62 -17.62
CA ILE A 138 -13.02 -7.68 -16.43
C ILE A 138 -14.26 -6.83 -16.65
N ALA A 139 -15.42 -7.32 -16.20
CA ALA A 139 -16.66 -6.56 -16.21
C ALA A 139 -16.94 -6.06 -14.79
N LEU A 140 -17.09 -4.75 -14.64
CA LEU A 140 -17.30 -4.07 -13.36
C LEU A 140 -18.62 -3.31 -13.39
N GLU A 141 -19.44 -3.48 -12.35
CA GLU A 141 -20.58 -2.60 -12.12
C GLU A 141 -20.08 -1.32 -11.44
N THR A 142 -20.07 -0.22 -12.20
CA THR A 142 -19.52 1.06 -11.78
C THR A 142 -20.37 2.22 -12.28
N PHE A 143 -20.16 3.39 -11.71
CA PHE A 143 -20.70 4.62 -12.27
C PHE A 143 -19.83 5.07 -13.43
N ILE A 144 -20.44 5.21 -14.61
CA ILE A 144 -19.79 5.80 -15.79
C ILE A 144 -20.35 7.19 -16.04
N SER A 145 -19.59 8.03 -16.74
CA SER A 145 -20.08 9.35 -17.17
C SER A 145 -21.33 9.19 -18.04
N CYS A 146 -22.34 10.03 -17.81
CA CYS A 146 -23.56 9.98 -18.60
C CYS A 146 -23.28 10.48 -20.02
N ASN A 147 -23.47 9.60 -21.02
CA ASN A 147 -23.22 9.93 -22.42
C ASN A 147 -24.16 11.01 -22.98
N GLU A 148 -25.37 11.18 -22.42
CA GLU A 148 -26.35 12.16 -22.95
C GLU A 148 -26.02 13.60 -22.58
N CYS A 149 -25.47 13.82 -21.38
CA CYS A 149 -25.08 15.13 -20.87
C CYS A 149 -23.55 15.31 -20.74
N GLU A 150 -22.77 14.34 -21.23
CA GLU A 150 -21.30 14.31 -21.15
C GLU A 150 -20.76 14.54 -19.73
N GLY A 151 -21.45 14.00 -18.72
CA GLY A 151 -21.05 14.18 -17.33
C GLY A 151 -21.64 15.40 -16.63
N LYS A 152 -22.18 16.38 -17.35
CA LYS A 152 -22.58 17.69 -16.78
C LYS A 152 -23.80 17.61 -15.86
N GLY A 153 -24.69 16.66 -16.10
CA GLY A 153 -25.95 16.51 -15.36
C GLY A 153 -27.07 17.44 -15.85
N THR A 154 -26.84 18.26 -16.87
CA THR A 154 -27.85 19.13 -17.49
C THR A 154 -28.39 18.54 -18.79
N GLU A 155 -29.61 18.90 -19.18
CA GLU A 155 -30.08 18.65 -20.55
C GLU A 155 -29.20 19.40 -21.58
N LYS A 156 -29.20 18.92 -22.83
CA LYS A 156 -28.46 19.56 -23.93
C LYS A 156 -28.92 21.01 -24.10
N GLY A 157 -27.98 21.96 -23.99
CA GLY A 157 -28.25 23.39 -24.09
C GLY A 157 -28.74 24.06 -22.78
N SER A 158 -28.79 23.32 -21.67
CA SER A 158 -29.03 23.87 -20.33
C SER A 158 -27.74 23.92 -19.52
N GLU A 159 -27.68 24.86 -18.58
CA GLU A 159 -26.48 25.16 -17.79
C GLU A 159 -26.69 24.88 -16.30
N MET A 160 -25.57 24.82 -15.57
CA MET A 160 -25.58 24.72 -14.11
C MET A 160 -25.77 26.12 -13.53
N ILE A 161 -26.91 26.35 -12.87
CA ILE A 161 -27.23 27.61 -12.22
C ILE A 161 -26.81 27.59 -10.75
N MET A 162 -26.63 28.77 -10.17
CA MET A 162 -26.33 28.91 -8.75
C MET A 162 -27.50 28.42 -7.90
N CYS A 163 -27.22 27.61 -6.87
CA CYS A 163 -28.27 27.10 -5.98
C CYS A 163 -28.87 28.25 -5.17
N SER A 164 -30.18 28.48 -5.32
CA SER A 164 -30.94 29.51 -4.61
C SER A 164 -30.88 29.35 -3.09
N ASP A 165 -30.94 28.10 -2.60
CA ASP A 165 -31.15 27.82 -1.18
C ASP A 165 -29.90 28.03 -0.32
N CYS A 166 -28.71 27.99 -0.95
CA CYS A 166 -27.44 28.25 -0.27
C CYS A 166 -26.68 29.44 -0.88
N GLY A 167 -27.24 30.11 -1.90
CA GLY A 167 -26.56 31.20 -2.60
C GLY A 167 -25.20 30.82 -3.19
N GLY A 168 -25.03 29.57 -3.63
CA GLY A 168 -23.75 29.10 -4.16
C GLY A 168 -22.75 28.56 -3.15
N THR A 169 -23.01 28.68 -1.85
CA THR A 169 -22.06 28.28 -0.80
C THR A 169 -21.98 26.78 -0.56
N GLY A 170 -22.99 26.01 -1.01
CA GLY A 170 -23.09 24.57 -0.78
C GLY A 170 -23.48 24.17 0.65
N GLN A 171 -23.61 25.13 1.57
CA GLN A 171 -23.97 24.89 2.97
C GLN A 171 -25.12 25.80 3.39
N GLN A 172 -25.95 25.32 4.31
CA GLN A 172 -27.01 26.11 4.95
C GLN A 172 -26.73 26.21 6.45
N THR A 173 -26.73 27.42 6.98
CA THR A 173 -26.54 27.68 8.41
C THR A 173 -27.92 27.71 9.08
N LYS A 174 -28.20 26.75 9.96
CA LYS A 174 -29.36 26.84 10.85
C LYS A 174 -28.91 27.38 12.20
N THR A 175 -29.62 28.41 12.65
CA THR A 175 -29.40 29.05 13.94
C THR A 175 -30.48 28.54 14.89
N ALA A 176 -30.08 27.85 15.96
CA ALA A 176 -30.99 27.37 16.99
C ALA A 176 -30.72 28.12 18.30
N GLN A 177 -31.79 28.63 18.92
CA GLN A 177 -31.70 29.18 20.27
C GLN A 177 -31.70 28.02 21.27
N SER A 178 -30.62 27.91 22.04
CA SER A 178 -30.46 26.96 23.14
C SER A 178 -30.37 27.71 24.48
N PHE A 179 -30.51 26.97 25.57
CA PHE A 179 -30.38 27.50 26.93
C PHE A 179 -29.01 28.15 27.21
N PHE A 180 -27.99 27.79 26.42
CA PHE A 180 -26.62 28.34 26.47
C PHE A 180 -26.33 29.45 25.45
N GLY A 181 -27.35 29.99 24.78
CA GLY A 181 -27.21 31.02 23.76
C GLY A 181 -27.48 30.51 22.35
N VAL A 182 -27.06 31.30 21.36
CA VAL A 182 -27.32 31.04 19.95
C VAL A 182 -26.28 30.05 19.41
N ILE A 183 -26.71 28.84 19.06
CA ILE A 183 -25.85 27.84 18.42
C ILE A 183 -26.10 27.89 16.91
N GLN A 184 -25.04 28.12 16.15
CA GLN A 184 -25.06 28.03 14.68
C GLN A 184 -24.49 26.68 14.25
N GLN A 185 -25.26 25.94 13.47
CA GLN A 185 -24.84 24.67 12.88
C GLN A 185 -24.90 24.79 11.36
N ASN A 186 -23.79 24.42 10.71
CA ASN A 186 -23.71 24.35 9.26
C ASN A 186 -24.10 22.94 8.80
N PHE A 187 -25.07 22.86 7.90
CA PHE A 187 -25.48 21.62 7.24
C PHE A 187 -25.11 21.69 5.76
N VAL A 188 -24.83 20.54 5.16
CA VAL A 188 -24.70 20.45 3.69
C VAL A 188 -26.06 20.83 3.09
N CYS A 189 -26.07 21.74 2.11
CA CYS A 189 -27.30 22.14 1.44
C CYS A 189 -27.95 20.92 0.78
N SER A 190 -29.19 20.58 1.17
CA SER A 190 -29.90 19.41 0.63
C SER A 190 -30.20 19.53 -0.87
N SER A 191 -30.40 20.75 -1.36
CA SER A 191 -30.85 21.01 -2.72
C SER A 191 -29.72 20.86 -3.75
N CYS A 192 -28.48 21.20 -3.39
CA CYS A 192 -27.30 21.01 -4.24
C CYS A 192 -26.32 19.96 -3.73
N SER A 193 -26.63 19.27 -2.61
CA SER A 193 -25.76 18.29 -1.96
C SER A 193 -24.30 18.76 -1.76
N GLY A 194 -24.11 20.06 -1.47
CA GLY A 194 -22.78 20.64 -1.29
C GLY A 194 -22.12 21.25 -2.52
N ALA A 195 -22.67 21.06 -3.74
CA ALA A 195 -22.06 21.53 -4.97
C ALA A 195 -22.14 23.06 -5.19
N GLY A 196 -23.09 23.75 -4.53
CA GLY A 196 -23.35 25.18 -4.71
C GLY A 196 -24.05 25.52 -6.05
N ARG A 197 -24.10 24.59 -7.00
CA ARG A 197 -24.82 24.73 -8.27
C ARG A 197 -25.80 23.58 -8.46
N VAL A 198 -26.85 23.83 -9.22
CA VAL A 198 -27.85 22.83 -9.59
C VAL A 198 -28.12 22.89 -11.10
N PRO A 199 -28.48 21.77 -11.74
CA PRO A 199 -28.91 21.80 -13.13
C PRO A 199 -30.19 22.65 -13.26
N ASP A 200 -30.22 23.62 -14.18
CA ASP A 200 -31.44 24.35 -14.52
C ASP A 200 -32.50 23.38 -15.07
N LYS A 201 -32.11 22.56 -16.04
CA LYS A 201 -32.86 21.37 -16.47
C LYS A 201 -32.04 20.11 -16.24
N LYS A 202 -32.54 19.23 -15.38
CA LYS A 202 -31.89 17.94 -15.08
C LYS A 202 -31.90 17.05 -16.30
N CYS A 203 -30.74 16.46 -16.63
CA CYS A 203 -30.67 15.42 -17.64
C CYS A 203 -31.62 14.26 -17.29
N SER A 204 -32.48 13.87 -18.23
CA SER A 204 -33.46 12.79 -18.06
C SER A 204 -32.81 11.42 -17.83
N ALA A 205 -31.70 11.10 -18.50
CA ALA A 205 -31.04 9.80 -18.37
C ALA A 205 -30.30 9.58 -17.05
N CYS A 206 -29.72 10.61 -16.45
CA CYS A 206 -29.00 10.50 -15.17
C CYS A 206 -29.72 11.21 -14.01
N SER A 207 -30.93 11.74 -14.23
CA SER A 207 -31.70 12.51 -13.25
C SER A 207 -30.93 13.65 -12.58
N GLY A 208 -30.01 14.27 -13.33
CA GLY A 208 -29.16 15.36 -12.83
C GLY A 208 -27.82 14.96 -12.21
N GLU A 209 -27.51 13.67 -12.01
CA GLU A 209 -26.26 13.27 -11.34
C GLU A 209 -24.98 13.42 -12.18
N GLY A 210 -25.10 13.46 -13.51
CA GLY A 210 -23.97 13.45 -14.44
C GLY A 210 -23.35 12.07 -14.68
N ARG A 211 -23.81 11.03 -13.99
CA ARG A 211 -23.29 9.66 -14.12
C ARG A 211 -24.41 8.64 -14.02
N ILE A 212 -24.16 7.44 -14.54
CA ILE A 212 -25.12 6.34 -14.55
C ILE A 212 -24.43 5.04 -14.15
N GLN A 213 -25.12 4.18 -13.40
CA GLN A 213 -24.59 2.88 -13.04
C GLN A 213 -24.74 1.92 -14.22
N LYS A 214 -23.62 1.40 -14.72
CA LYS A 214 -23.59 0.41 -15.82
C LYS A 214 -22.47 -0.61 -15.60
N LYS A 215 -22.58 -1.74 -16.30
CA LYS A 215 -21.47 -2.68 -16.45
C LYS A 215 -20.48 -2.10 -17.45
N GLU A 216 -19.28 -1.77 -16.98
CA GLU A 216 -18.16 -1.34 -17.81
C GLU A 216 -17.17 -2.51 -17.94
N THR A 217 -16.72 -2.73 -19.17
CA THR A 217 -15.73 -3.74 -19.48
C THR A 217 -14.37 -3.08 -19.61
N VAL A 218 -13.42 -3.48 -18.77
CA VAL A 218 -12.05 -2.95 -18.77
C VAL A 218 -11.10 -4.06 -19.20
N THR A 219 -10.39 -3.81 -20.30
CA THR A 219 -9.29 -4.67 -20.76
C THR A 219 -7.99 -4.16 -20.17
N LEU A 220 -7.18 -5.07 -19.63
CA LEU A 220 -5.87 -4.76 -19.07
C LEU A 220 -4.83 -5.81 -19.48
N ASP A 221 -3.59 -5.35 -19.60
CA ASP A 221 -2.45 -6.22 -19.84
C ASP A 221 -1.74 -6.50 -18.52
N ILE A 222 -1.64 -7.78 -18.19
CA ILE A 222 -0.92 -8.26 -17.01
C ILE A 222 0.50 -8.61 -17.45
N PRO A 223 1.52 -7.90 -16.93
CA PRO A 223 2.88 -8.12 -17.36
C PRO A 223 3.38 -9.51 -16.91
N PRO A 224 4.24 -10.16 -17.72
CA PRO A 224 4.92 -11.38 -17.30
C PRO A 224 5.79 -11.12 -16.06
N GLY A 225 5.88 -12.10 -15.18
CA GLY A 225 6.67 -12.02 -13.96
C GLY A 225 5.97 -11.34 -12.77
N ILE A 226 4.72 -10.90 -12.92
CA ILE A 226 3.98 -10.23 -11.84
C ILE A 226 3.96 -11.06 -10.55
N HIS A 227 4.10 -10.43 -9.40
CA HIS A 227 4.10 -11.12 -8.10
C HIS A 227 2.69 -11.27 -7.53
N ASP A 228 2.50 -12.28 -6.69
CA ASP A 228 1.27 -12.44 -5.92
C ASP A 228 1.11 -11.27 -4.94
N GLY A 229 -0.12 -10.78 -4.80
CA GLY A 229 -0.44 -9.62 -3.96
C GLY A 229 -0.04 -8.26 -4.55
N GLN A 230 0.55 -8.22 -5.75
CA GLN A 230 0.90 -6.97 -6.40
C GLN A 230 -0.34 -6.21 -6.88
N THR A 231 -0.35 -4.89 -6.72
CA THR A 231 -1.46 -4.03 -7.16
C THR A 231 -1.13 -3.32 -8.47
N LEU A 232 -2.01 -3.46 -9.47
CA LEU A 232 -1.96 -2.69 -10.71
C LEU A 232 -2.95 -1.52 -10.64
N ARG A 233 -2.48 -0.30 -10.90
CA ARG A 233 -3.32 0.91 -10.93
C ARG A 233 -3.67 1.26 -12.37
N LEU A 234 -4.97 1.34 -12.65
CA LEU A 234 -5.55 1.86 -13.88
C LEU A 234 -6.14 3.24 -13.61
N ALA A 235 -5.38 4.27 -14.00
CA ALA A 235 -5.76 5.66 -13.75
C ALA A 235 -7.05 6.05 -14.47
N GLY A 236 -7.96 6.74 -13.78
CA GLY A 236 -9.23 7.21 -14.33
C GLY A 236 -10.27 6.11 -14.64
N LYS A 237 -9.98 4.85 -14.29
CA LYS A 237 -10.86 3.68 -14.51
C LYS A 237 -11.69 3.29 -13.28
N GLY A 238 -11.68 4.12 -12.23
CA GLY A 238 -12.57 4.00 -11.09
C GLY A 238 -13.98 4.50 -11.41
N GLU A 239 -14.76 4.89 -10.39
CA GLU A 239 -16.07 5.47 -10.64
C GLU A 239 -15.95 6.84 -11.30
N ALA A 240 -16.93 7.23 -12.12
CA ALA A 240 -17.05 8.58 -12.64
C ALA A 240 -17.42 9.58 -11.54
N GLY A 241 -16.81 10.76 -11.60
CA GLY A 241 -17.19 11.88 -10.75
C GLY A 241 -18.58 12.42 -11.08
N ARG A 242 -19.15 13.20 -10.17
CA ARG A 242 -20.41 13.91 -10.41
C ARG A 242 -20.14 15.19 -11.20
N HIS A 243 -21.12 15.63 -12.00
CA HIS A 243 -21.10 16.93 -12.69
C HIS A 243 -19.82 17.21 -13.51
N GLY A 244 -19.23 16.19 -14.13
CA GLY A 244 -18.02 16.32 -14.95
C GLY A 244 -16.72 16.32 -14.16
N ALA A 245 -16.76 16.06 -12.86
CA ALA A 245 -15.57 15.84 -12.06
C ALA A 245 -14.81 14.58 -12.50
N GLN A 246 -13.50 14.59 -12.21
CA GLN A 246 -12.59 13.50 -12.60
C GLN A 246 -13.02 12.15 -12.02
N SER A 247 -12.79 11.09 -12.78
CA SER A 247 -12.98 9.73 -12.29
C SER A 247 -11.97 9.37 -11.20
N GLY A 248 -12.35 8.41 -10.37
CA GLY A 248 -11.42 7.69 -9.50
C GLY A 248 -10.50 6.77 -10.30
N ASP A 249 -9.64 6.05 -9.58
CA ASP A 249 -8.75 5.04 -10.15
C ASP A 249 -9.23 3.64 -9.81
N LEU A 250 -8.84 2.66 -10.64
CA LEU A 250 -9.10 1.25 -10.38
C LEU A 250 -7.78 0.57 -9.96
N TYR A 251 -7.79 0.00 -8.77
CA TYR A 251 -6.71 -0.78 -8.20
C TYR A 251 -7.05 -2.27 -8.33
N LEU A 252 -6.19 -3.00 -9.00
CA LEU A 252 -6.34 -4.44 -9.22
C LEU A 252 -5.33 -5.19 -8.36
N LEU A 253 -5.83 -5.84 -7.31
CA LEU A 253 -5.01 -6.72 -6.49
C LEU A 253 -4.89 -8.07 -7.19
N ILE A 254 -3.69 -8.40 -7.66
CA ILE A 254 -3.43 -9.64 -8.37
C ILE A 254 -3.27 -10.78 -7.36
N ALA A 255 -4.03 -11.85 -7.57
CA ALA A 255 -3.89 -13.09 -6.83
C ALA A 255 -3.52 -14.20 -7.82
N ILE A 256 -2.40 -14.86 -7.60
CA ILE A 256 -1.92 -15.94 -8.45
C ILE A 256 -2.38 -17.25 -7.84
N ARG A 257 -3.10 -18.07 -8.61
CA ARG A 257 -3.42 -19.42 -8.18
C ARG A 257 -2.14 -20.26 -8.17
N PRO A 258 -1.75 -20.86 -7.03
CA PRO A 258 -0.57 -21.72 -6.97
C PRO A 258 -0.70 -22.93 -7.89
N ASP A 259 0.40 -23.33 -8.52
CA ASP A 259 0.49 -24.60 -9.25
C ASP A 259 1.24 -25.61 -8.38
N PRO A 260 0.66 -26.78 -8.05
CA PRO A 260 1.31 -27.75 -7.16
C PRO A 260 2.61 -28.34 -7.73
N ARG A 261 2.86 -28.19 -9.04
CA ARG A 261 4.08 -28.66 -9.69
C ARG A 261 5.26 -27.73 -9.45
N PHE A 262 5.01 -26.46 -9.12
CA PHE A 262 6.02 -25.42 -9.07
C PHE A 262 5.91 -24.63 -7.77
N GLU A 263 7.02 -24.53 -7.06
CA GLU A 263 7.14 -23.59 -5.95
C GLU A 263 7.91 -22.36 -6.44
N ARG A 264 7.29 -21.19 -6.36
CA ARG A 264 7.92 -19.92 -6.76
C ARG A 264 8.62 -19.29 -5.56
N ASP A 265 9.88 -18.93 -5.74
CA ASP A 265 10.71 -18.22 -4.77
C ASP A 265 11.31 -16.98 -5.43
N GLY A 266 10.66 -15.82 -5.26
CA GLY A 266 10.99 -14.61 -6.00
C GLY A 266 10.82 -14.79 -7.51
N ASP A 267 11.92 -14.70 -8.25
CA ASP A 267 11.97 -14.96 -9.70
C ASP A 267 12.42 -16.39 -10.03
N ASP A 268 12.82 -17.17 -9.03
CA ASP A 268 13.28 -18.53 -9.21
C ASP A 268 12.14 -19.53 -9.02
N ILE A 269 12.28 -20.71 -9.62
CA ILE A 269 11.32 -21.81 -9.53
C ILE A 269 12.00 -23.01 -8.89
N ARG A 270 11.31 -23.67 -7.96
CA ARG A 270 11.75 -24.89 -7.29
C ARG A 270 10.81 -26.03 -7.65
N THR A 271 11.39 -27.19 -7.98
CA THR A 271 10.64 -28.43 -8.17
C THR A 271 11.38 -29.62 -7.59
N HIS A 272 10.65 -30.72 -7.45
CA HIS A 272 11.20 -32.00 -7.04
C HIS A 272 11.15 -32.99 -8.21
N SER A 273 12.25 -33.72 -8.40
CA SER A 273 12.33 -34.84 -9.34
C SER A 273 12.89 -36.05 -8.61
N VAL A 274 12.33 -37.23 -8.88
CA VAL A 274 12.73 -38.48 -8.23
C VAL A 274 13.45 -39.35 -9.23
N LEU A 275 14.61 -39.87 -8.83
CA LEU A 275 15.44 -40.77 -9.62
C LEU A 275 15.54 -42.13 -8.95
N SER A 276 15.73 -43.18 -9.75
CA SER A 276 16.10 -44.48 -9.21
C SER A 276 17.49 -44.42 -8.57
N VAL A 277 17.74 -45.28 -7.58
CA VAL A 277 19.08 -45.42 -6.98
C VAL A 277 20.16 -45.71 -8.03
N LEU A 278 19.83 -46.49 -9.07
CA LEU A 278 20.77 -46.83 -10.15
C LEU A 278 21.10 -45.61 -11.01
N ASP A 279 20.11 -44.82 -11.38
CA ASP A 279 20.31 -43.57 -12.13
C ASP A 279 21.14 -42.56 -11.34
N ALA A 280 20.96 -42.50 -10.01
CA ALA A 280 21.76 -41.63 -9.16
C ALA A 280 23.23 -42.09 -9.09
N ILE A 281 23.47 -43.41 -9.05
CA ILE A 281 24.82 -43.99 -9.04
C ILE A 281 25.52 -43.80 -10.39
N LEU A 282 24.86 -44.19 -11.49
CA LEU A 282 25.48 -44.27 -12.83
C LEU A 282 25.42 -42.94 -13.60
N GLY A 283 24.54 -42.03 -13.18
CA GLY A 283 24.20 -40.83 -13.94
C GLY A 283 23.16 -41.15 -15.02
N THR A 284 22.38 -40.14 -15.39
CA THR A 284 21.27 -40.29 -16.33
C THR A 284 20.94 -38.94 -16.98
N GLN A 285 19.95 -38.94 -17.89
CA GLN A 285 19.34 -37.71 -18.39
C GLN A 285 17.85 -37.74 -18.07
N VAL A 286 17.38 -36.71 -17.37
CA VAL A 286 15.99 -36.66 -16.89
C VAL A 286 15.28 -35.49 -17.51
N LYS A 287 14.07 -35.75 -17.98
CA LYS A 287 13.19 -34.74 -18.54
C LYS A 287 12.51 -33.97 -17.40
N VAL A 288 12.91 -32.72 -17.21
CA VAL A 288 12.37 -31.82 -16.19
C VAL A 288 11.28 -30.95 -16.82
N LYS A 289 10.11 -30.90 -16.19
CA LYS A 289 9.04 -29.97 -16.55
C LYS A 289 9.38 -28.59 -15.97
N THR A 290 9.64 -27.60 -16.82
CA THR A 290 9.85 -26.20 -16.41
C THR A 290 8.61 -25.37 -16.71
N VAL A 291 8.56 -24.13 -16.24
CA VAL A 291 7.47 -23.20 -16.54
C VAL A 291 7.43 -22.78 -18.02
N HIS A 292 8.53 -22.99 -18.75
CA HIS A 292 8.66 -22.71 -20.19
C HIS A 292 8.54 -23.96 -21.07
N GLY A 293 8.10 -25.09 -20.50
CA GLY A 293 8.04 -26.38 -21.16
C GLY A 293 9.12 -27.34 -20.68
N ASP A 294 9.26 -28.46 -21.37
CA ASP A 294 10.16 -29.52 -20.93
C ASP A 294 11.62 -29.22 -21.30
N THR A 295 12.57 -29.62 -20.44
CA THR A 295 14.01 -29.49 -20.69
C THR A 295 14.73 -30.72 -20.16
N GLU A 296 15.76 -31.18 -20.87
CA GLU A 296 16.60 -32.28 -20.41
C GLU A 296 17.66 -31.78 -19.42
N LEU A 297 17.73 -32.44 -18.26
CA LEU A 297 18.72 -32.20 -17.23
C LEU A 297 19.67 -33.40 -17.16
N LYS A 298 20.94 -33.14 -17.41
CA LYS A 298 22.00 -34.15 -17.26
C LYS A 298 22.36 -34.31 -15.79
N ILE A 299 22.19 -35.53 -15.28
CA ILE A 299 22.51 -35.92 -13.91
C ILE A 299 23.85 -36.66 -13.91
N PRO A 300 24.88 -36.15 -13.21
CA PRO A 300 26.16 -36.83 -13.11
C PRO A 300 26.06 -38.09 -12.24
N ALA A 301 26.96 -39.03 -12.48
CA ALA A 301 27.15 -40.20 -11.62
C ALA A 301 27.48 -39.78 -10.18
N GLY A 302 27.02 -40.55 -9.21
CA GLY A 302 27.23 -40.29 -7.78
C GLY A 302 26.39 -39.13 -7.22
N THR A 303 25.28 -38.79 -7.86
CA THR A 303 24.36 -37.74 -7.37
C THR A 303 23.77 -38.12 -6.02
N GLN A 304 23.83 -37.19 -5.06
CA GLN A 304 23.35 -37.42 -3.70
C GLN A 304 21.86 -37.06 -3.55
N PRO A 305 21.13 -37.69 -2.61
CA PRO A 305 19.79 -37.25 -2.25
C PRO A 305 19.74 -35.78 -1.81
N ASN A 306 18.67 -35.09 -2.19
CA ASN A 306 18.45 -33.65 -1.99
C ASN A 306 19.47 -32.73 -2.66
N GLN A 307 20.36 -33.26 -3.52
CA GLN A 307 21.23 -32.42 -4.32
C GLN A 307 20.39 -31.56 -5.29
N ILE A 308 20.75 -30.28 -5.37
CA ILE A 308 20.01 -29.30 -6.16
C ILE A 308 20.77 -29.03 -7.46
N PHE A 309 20.07 -29.15 -8.58
CA PHE A 309 20.58 -28.79 -9.89
C PHE A 309 19.90 -27.52 -10.39
N ARG A 310 20.69 -26.63 -10.99
CA ARG A 310 20.20 -25.36 -11.52
C ARG A 310 20.08 -25.42 -13.03
N VAL A 311 18.87 -25.17 -13.53
CA VAL A 311 18.59 -24.96 -14.94
C VAL A 311 18.49 -23.46 -15.19
N LYS A 312 19.54 -22.90 -15.76
CA LYS A 312 19.71 -21.45 -15.91
C LYS A 312 18.65 -20.85 -16.85
N GLY A 313 18.05 -19.73 -16.45
CA GLY A 313 17.11 -18.95 -17.26
C GLY A 313 15.76 -19.64 -17.49
N LYS A 314 15.41 -20.62 -16.66
CA LYS A 314 14.14 -21.36 -16.73
C LYS A 314 13.17 -21.04 -15.58
N GLY A 315 13.44 -19.99 -14.80
CA GLY A 315 12.55 -19.46 -13.78
C GLY A 315 11.52 -18.47 -14.32
N MET A 316 10.95 -17.65 -13.43
CA MET A 316 10.01 -16.58 -13.80
C MET A 316 10.72 -15.46 -14.56
N PRO A 317 10.01 -14.76 -15.46
CA PRO A 317 10.51 -13.50 -16.01
C PRO A 317 10.66 -12.46 -14.90
N VAL A 318 11.72 -11.68 -14.95
CA VAL A 318 11.93 -10.56 -14.02
C VAL A 318 11.10 -9.38 -14.50
N LEU A 319 10.22 -8.86 -13.64
CA LEU A 319 9.30 -7.79 -14.01
C LEU A 319 10.05 -6.55 -14.54
N GLY A 320 9.67 -6.08 -15.73
CA GLY A 320 10.29 -4.91 -16.37
C GLY A 320 11.68 -5.16 -16.98
N SER A 321 12.10 -6.43 -17.11
CA SER A 321 13.40 -6.82 -17.65
C SER A 321 13.25 -7.96 -18.66
N SER A 322 14.23 -8.15 -19.54
CA SER A 322 14.31 -9.32 -20.42
C SER A 322 14.94 -10.55 -19.73
N LYS A 323 15.41 -10.38 -18.49
CA LYS A 323 16.01 -11.45 -17.70
C LYS A 323 14.96 -12.39 -17.14
N HIS A 324 15.40 -13.60 -16.86
CA HIS A 324 14.62 -14.65 -16.21
C HIS A 324 15.41 -15.15 -15.00
N GLY A 325 14.70 -15.58 -13.97
CA GLY A 325 15.28 -16.36 -12.89
C GLY A 325 15.67 -17.76 -13.36
N ASP A 326 16.15 -18.55 -12.41
CA ASP A 326 16.61 -19.92 -12.62
C ASP A 326 15.59 -20.93 -12.08
N HIS A 327 15.66 -22.17 -12.60
CA HIS A 327 14.87 -23.28 -12.08
C HIS A 327 15.78 -24.23 -11.32
N TYR A 328 15.54 -24.40 -10.02
CA TYR A 328 16.20 -25.34 -9.14
C TYR A 328 15.41 -26.64 -9.02
N VAL A 329 16.06 -27.75 -9.36
CA VAL A 329 15.48 -29.09 -9.28
C VAL A 329 16.16 -29.83 -8.14
N THR A 330 15.39 -30.15 -7.10
CA THR A 330 15.86 -30.97 -5.98
C THR A 330 15.66 -32.44 -6.32
N ILE A 331 16.74 -33.21 -6.27
CA ILE A 331 16.71 -34.64 -6.61
C ILE A 331 16.40 -35.49 -5.38
N GLY A 332 15.27 -36.17 -5.41
CA GLY A 332 14.98 -37.31 -4.53
C GLY A 332 15.55 -38.59 -5.12
N VAL A 333 16.02 -39.51 -4.28
CA VAL A 333 16.43 -40.85 -4.70
C VAL A 333 15.45 -41.85 -4.12
N GLU A 334 14.78 -42.60 -4.99
CA GLU A 334 13.88 -43.68 -4.60
C GLU A 334 14.64 -45.00 -4.53
N ILE A 335 14.52 -45.66 -3.37
CA ILE A 335 15.07 -46.99 -3.12
C ILE A 335 13.91 -47.98 -3.21
N PRO A 336 13.97 -49.00 -4.09
CA PRO A 336 12.90 -49.98 -4.23
C PRO A 336 12.68 -50.75 -2.93
N SER A 337 11.42 -50.88 -2.51
CA SER A 337 11.03 -51.58 -1.28
C SER A 337 11.05 -53.11 -1.41
N LYS A 338 11.03 -53.63 -2.64
CA LYS A 338 11.07 -55.06 -2.95
C LYS A 338 12.03 -55.29 -4.11
N LEU A 339 12.78 -56.39 -4.03
CA LEU A 339 13.70 -56.84 -5.05
C LEU A 339 13.36 -58.28 -5.42
N SER A 340 13.46 -58.61 -6.70
CA SER A 340 13.42 -59.98 -7.19
C SER A 340 14.64 -60.78 -6.70
N ARG A 341 14.59 -62.11 -6.83
CA ARG A 341 15.72 -62.98 -6.44
C ARG A 341 16.99 -62.65 -7.22
N GLU A 342 16.86 -62.32 -8.49
CA GLU A 342 17.99 -61.96 -9.37
C GLU A 342 18.58 -60.61 -8.98
N GLU A 343 17.76 -59.58 -8.81
CA GLU A 343 18.21 -58.24 -8.39
C GLU A 343 18.89 -58.28 -7.02
N LYS A 344 18.34 -59.02 -6.05
CA LYS A 344 18.95 -59.17 -4.73
C LYS A 344 20.33 -59.82 -4.81
N LYS A 345 20.47 -60.86 -5.64
CA LYS A 345 21.77 -61.52 -5.86
C LYS A 345 22.80 -60.55 -6.43
N LEU A 346 22.43 -59.75 -7.44
CA LEU A 346 23.31 -58.74 -8.03
C LEU A 346 23.75 -57.67 -7.00
N MET A 347 22.82 -57.19 -6.17
CA MET A 347 23.14 -56.22 -5.12
C MET A 347 24.06 -56.81 -4.03
N GLU A 348 23.91 -58.08 -3.68
CA GLU A 348 24.81 -58.77 -2.74
C GLU A 348 26.21 -58.97 -3.33
N GLU A 349 26.32 -59.27 -4.63
CA GLU A 349 27.61 -59.32 -5.34
C GLU A 349 28.30 -57.96 -5.34
N TRP A 350 27.57 -56.89 -5.68
CA TRP A 350 28.11 -55.53 -5.64
C TRP A 350 28.51 -55.09 -4.21
N LYS A 351 27.74 -55.48 -3.18
CA LYS A 351 28.11 -55.22 -1.78
C LYS A 351 29.46 -55.84 -1.40
N LYS A 352 29.79 -57.03 -1.92
CA LYS A 352 31.09 -57.67 -1.68
C LYS A 352 32.24 -56.88 -2.29
N THR A 353 32.03 -56.28 -3.47
CA THR A 353 33.10 -55.50 -4.14
C THR A 353 33.41 -54.17 -3.45
N ILE A 354 32.47 -53.61 -2.68
CA ILE A 354 32.67 -52.36 -1.93
C ILE A 354 33.34 -52.62 -0.57
N ASN A 355 33.06 -53.77 0.04
CA ASN A 355 33.57 -54.13 1.37
C ASN A 355 34.86 -54.97 1.34
N SER A 356 35.44 -55.19 0.16
CA SER A 356 36.76 -55.82 -0.03
C SER A 356 37.77 -54.74 -0.36
#